data_AF-A0A258ZLV7-F1
#
_entry.id   AF-A0A258ZLV7-F1
#
_cell.length_a   1.000
_cell.length_b   1.000
_cell.length_c   1.000
_cell.angle_alpha   90.00
_cell.angle_beta   90.00
_cell.angle_gamma   90.00
#
_symmetry.space_group_name_H-M   'P 1'
#
loop_
_entity.id
_entity.type
_entity.pdbx_description
1 polymer ?
#
loop_
_entity_poly.entity_id
_entity_poly.type
_entity_poly.pdbx_seq_one_letter_code
_entity_poly.pdbx_strand_id
1 'polypeptide(L)'
;MKSIWICADDYALAPGVSEAIRALLAMGRLNATSVMTVFPGLAEEAARLDETVRTKPAQASASIGLHVTFTGGFAPLAADPLGGAVFAPLRAVVGHALTGRLDAAAVRAEVEAQFQAFHAAFGRPPAHVDGHQHVHLLPGIRGAVLEATARHAPGALVRDCTPAPRARLGFDAKA
;
A
#
# COMPACT_ATOMS: atom_id res chain seq x y z
N MET A 1 23.93 -13.67 -4.92
CA MET A 1 23.61 -12.40 -5.61
C MET A 1 22.69 -11.57 -4.73
N LYS A 2 22.73 -10.24 -4.81
CA LYS A 2 21.77 -9.37 -4.10
C LYS A 2 20.58 -9.09 -5.02
N SER A 3 19.36 -9.27 -4.53
CA SER A 3 18.14 -8.93 -5.27
C SER A 3 17.68 -7.54 -4.89
N ILE A 4 17.22 -6.75 -5.86
CA ILE A 4 16.69 -5.40 -5.66
C ILE A 4 15.24 -5.38 -6.13
N TRP A 5 14.36 -4.80 -5.30
CA TRP A 5 12.98 -4.51 -5.66
C TRP A 5 12.84 -3.02 -5.93
N ILE A 6 12.29 -2.68 -7.09
CA ILE A 6 11.92 -1.33 -7.50
C ILE A 6 10.39 -1.31 -7.55
N CYS A 7 9.81 -0.69 -6.51
CA CYS A 7 8.38 -0.59 -6.32
C CYS A 7 7.89 0.79 -6.73
N ALA A 8 6.80 0.84 -7.50
CA ALA A 8 6.01 2.05 -7.65
C ALA A 8 4.82 2.02 -6.69
N ASP A 9 4.65 3.08 -5.93
CA ASP A 9 3.54 3.24 -5.00
C ASP A 9 2.32 3.83 -5.76
N ASP A 10 1.16 3.90 -5.09
CA ASP A 10 -0.06 4.59 -5.57
C ASP A 10 -0.76 4.01 -6.83
N TYR A 11 -0.64 2.71 -7.10
CA TYR A 11 -1.45 2.09 -8.16
C TYR A 11 -2.96 2.20 -7.84
N ALA A 12 -3.77 2.47 -8.86
CA ALA A 12 -5.20 2.79 -8.80
C ALA A 12 -5.56 4.19 -8.26
N LEU A 13 -4.58 5.04 -7.90
CA LEU A 13 -4.84 6.42 -7.47
C LEU A 13 -5.51 7.27 -8.57
N ALA A 14 -5.02 7.15 -9.81
CA ALA A 14 -5.54 7.87 -10.96
C ALA A 14 -5.21 7.11 -12.26
N PRO A 15 -6.02 7.25 -13.33
CA PRO A 15 -5.80 6.53 -14.59
C PRO A 15 -4.38 6.67 -15.15
N GLY A 16 -3.85 7.90 -15.19
CA GLY A 16 -2.50 8.16 -15.70
C GLY A 16 -1.38 7.60 -14.82
N VAL A 17 -1.58 7.53 -13.50
CA VAL A 17 -0.62 6.91 -12.57
C VAL A 17 -0.57 5.40 -12.84
N SER A 18 -1.73 4.76 -12.88
CA SER A 18 -1.82 3.33 -13.13
C SER A 18 -1.29 2.94 -14.52
N GLU A 19 -1.57 3.75 -15.54
CA GLU A 19 -1.06 3.54 -16.90
C GLU A 19 0.47 3.59 -16.93
N ALA A 20 1.08 4.61 -16.32
CA ALA A 20 2.53 4.74 -16.25
C ALA A 20 3.17 3.55 -15.51
N ILE A 21 2.59 3.11 -14.40
CA ILE A 21 3.07 1.95 -13.64
C ILE A 21 3.00 0.68 -14.49
N ARG A 22 1.87 0.41 -15.16
CA ARG A 22 1.75 -0.76 -16.06
C ARG A 22 2.76 -0.72 -17.19
N ALA A 23 2.97 0.44 -17.82
CA ALA A 23 3.95 0.58 -18.88
C ALA A 23 5.38 0.24 -18.39
N LEU A 24 5.76 0.73 -17.21
CA LEU A 24 7.07 0.43 -16.62
C LEU A 24 7.21 -1.04 -16.18
N LEU A 25 6.14 -1.66 -15.70
CA LEU A 25 6.10 -3.10 -15.41
C LEU A 25 6.24 -3.94 -16.68
N ALA A 26 5.54 -3.58 -17.76
CA ALA A 26 5.61 -4.26 -19.06
C ALA A 26 7.02 -4.19 -19.66
N MET A 27 7.69 -3.04 -19.50
CA MET A 27 9.10 -2.86 -19.90
C MET A 27 10.11 -3.53 -18.96
N GLY A 28 9.68 -4.17 -17.87
CA GLY A 28 10.55 -4.79 -16.87
C GLY A 28 11.41 -3.79 -16.08
N ARG A 29 11.06 -2.49 -16.10
CA ARG A 29 11.76 -1.42 -15.36
C ARG A 29 11.37 -1.40 -13.89
N LEU A 30 10.18 -1.91 -13.58
CA LEU A 30 9.70 -2.17 -12.23
C LEU A 30 9.52 -3.68 -12.03
N ASN A 31 9.66 -4.11 -10.79
CA ASN A 31 9.32 -5.47 -10.38
C ASN A 31 8.39 -5.50 -9.16
N ALA A 32 7.89 -4.36 -8.72
CA ALA A 32 6.84 -4.28 -7.71
C ALA A 32 5.91 -3.08 -7.92
N THR A 33 4.68 -3.20 -7.41
CA THR A 33 3.77 -2.06 -7.23
C THR A 33 2.86 -2.28 -6.02
N SER A 34 2.48 -1.19 -5.36
CA SER A 34 1.53 -1.19 -4.24
C SER A 34 0.20 -0.57 -4.66
N VAL A 35 -0.91 -1.23 -4.33
CA VAL A 35 -2.26 -0.89 -4.79
C VAL A 35 -3.06 -0.19 -3.69
N MET A 36 -3.63 0.97 -4.00
CA MET A 36 -4.59 1.66 -3.13
C MET A 36 -6.00 1.12 -3.41
N THR A 37 -6.62 0.49 -2.41
CA THR A 37 -7.90 -0.24 -2.59
C THR A 37 -9.15 0.62 -2.33
N VAL A 38 -8.97 1.87 -1.94
CA VAL A 38 -10.05 2.78 -1.51
C VAL A 38 -10.80 3.44 -2.67
N PHE A 39 -10.37 3.21 -3.92
CA PHE A 39 -10.92 3.91 -5.08
C PHE A 39 -11.96 3.09 -5.86
N PRO A 40 -12.99 3.77 -6.43
CA PRO A 40 -13.86 3.15 -7.43
C PRO A 40 -13.07 2.60 -8.62
N GLY A 41 -13.55 1.54 -9.26
CA GLY A 41 -12.89 0.93 -10.42
C GLY A 41 -11.71 0.01 -10.07
N LEU A 42 -11.49 -0.30 -8.78
CA LEU A 42 -10.43 -1.20 -8.33
C LEU A 42 -10.41 -2.53 -9.08
N ALA A 43 -11.57 -3.15 -9.33
CA ALA A 43 -11.65 -4.43 -10.04
C ALA A 43 -11.12 -4.36 -11.48
N GLU A 44 -11.42 -3.27 -12.19
CA GLU A 44 -10.97 -3.06 -13.57
C GLU A 44 -9.46 -2.77 -13.60
N GLU A 45 -8.97 -1.95 -12.66
CA GLU A 45 -7.55 -1.66 -12.53
C GLU A 45 -6.74 -2.89 -12.10
N ALA A 46 -7.30 -3.75 -11.23
CA ALA A 46 -6.70 -5.02 -10.84
C ALA A 46 -6.58 -5.98 -12.04
N ALA A 47 -7.64 -6.11 -12.85
CA ALA A 47 -7.61 -6.94 -14.06
C ALA A 47 -6.54 -6.46 -15.06
N ARG A 48 -6.42 -5.13 -15.27
CA ARG A 48 -5.39 -4.54 -16.13
C ARG A 48 -3.97 -4.78 -15.59
N LEU A 49 -3.79 -4.72 -14.28
CA LEU A 49 -2.49 -5.00 -13.65
C LEU A 49 -2.10 -6.47 -13.82
N ASP A 50 -3.03 -7.38 -13.57
CA ASP A 50 -2.81 -8.82 -13.72
C ASP A 50 -2.49 -9.20 -15.17
N GLU A 51 -3.19 -8.61 -16.13
CA GLU A 51 -2.86 -8.77 -17.56
C GLU A 51 -1.43 -8.34 -17.86
N THR A 52 -1.03 -7.17 -17.35
CA THR A 52 0.32 -6.61 -17.55
C THR A 52 1.39 -7.54 -16.98
N VAL A 53 1.17 -8.07 -15.78
CA VAL A 53 2.13 -8.97 -15.13
C VAL A 53 2.17 -10.34 -15.81
N ARG A 54 1.05 -10.82 -16.34
CA ARG A 54 0.99 -12.10 -17.06
C ARG A 54 1.67 -12.07 -18.43
N THR A 55 1.59 -10.94 -19.12
CA THR A 55 2.08 -10.79 -20.50
C THR A 55 3.54 -10.33 -20.59
N LYS A 56 4.14 -9.88 -19.48
CA LYS A 56 5.54 -9.48 -19.46
C LYS A 56 6.50 -10.70 -19.56
N PRO A 57 7.77 -10.51 -19.97
CA PRO A 57 8.72 -11.61 -20.14
C PRO A 57 8.87 -12.49 -18.89
N ALA A 58 8.83 -13.82 -19.07
CA ALA A 58 8.75 -14.82 -18.00
C ALA A 58 9.88 -14.77 -16.94
N GLN A 59 11.01 -14.14 -17.23
CA GLN A 59 12.11 -13.97 -16.27
C GLN A 59 11.85 -12.85 -15.24
N ALA A 60 10.77 -12.10 -15.38
CA ALA A 60 10.39 -11.03 -14.46
C ALA A 60 9.11 -11.44 -13.71
N SER A 61 9.21 -11.85 -12.45
CA SER A 61 8.05 -11.82 -11.57
C SER A 61 7.74 -10.37 -11.19
N ALA A 62 6.50 -10.07 -10.77
CA ALA A 62 6.14 -8.79 -10.19
C ALA A 62 5.49 -9.01 -8.82
N SER A 63 5.92 -8.25 -7.83
CA SER A 63 5.26 -8.21 -6.53
C SER A 63 4.11 -7.21 -6.57
N ILE A 64 2.88 -7.65 -6.33
CA ILE A 64 1.71 -6.77 -6.22
C ILE A 64 1.32 -6.73 -4.74
N GLY A 65 1.38 -5.54 -4.15
CA GLY A 65 1.16 -5.33 -2.72
C GLY A 65 -0.04 -4.46 -2.41
N LEU A 66 -0.41 -4.43 -1.13
CA LEU A 66 -1.43 -3.53 -0.59
C LEU A 66 -0.76 -2.23 -0.12
N HIS A 67 -1.25 -1.10 -0.62
CA HIS A 67 -0.85 0.24 -0.18
C HIS A 67 -1.87 0.79 0.82
N VAL A 68 -1.66 0.51 2.11
CA VAL A 68 -2.57 0.91 3.18
C VAL A 68 -2.76 2.43 3.19
N THR A 69 -4.01 2.88 3.12
CA THR A 69 -4.35 4.29 2.93
C THR A 69 -5.16 4.83 4.11
N PHE A 70 -4.68 5.91 4.73
CA PHE A 70 -5.35 6.62 5.84
C PHE A 70 -5.30 8.14 5.69
N THR A 71 -4.88 8.64 4.53
CA THR A 71 -4.66 10.06 4.25
C THR A 71 -5.03 10.37 2.81
N GLY A 72 -5.12 11.67 2.48
CA GLY A 72 -5.27 12.14 1.09
C GLY A 72 -6.67 12.61 0.71
N GLY A 73 -7.61 12.72 1.66
CA GLY A 73 -8.97 13.20 1.38
C GLY A 73 -9.85 12.18 0.65
N PHE A 74 -9.49 10.90 0.72
CA PHE A 74 -10.26 9.80 0.14
C PHE A 74 -11.28 9.26 1.14
N ALA A 75 -12.40 8.73 0.64
CA ALA A 75 -13.38 8.09 1.51
C ALA A 75 -12.81 6.76 2.08
N PRO A 76 -13.03 6.46 3.37
CA PRO A 76 -12.69 5.15 3.93
C PRO A 76 -13.58 4.06 3.34
N LEU A 77 -13.10 2.81 3.34
CA LEU A 77 -13.92 1.65 2.97
C LEU A 77 -14.87 1.21 4.09
N ALA A 78 -14.47 1.42 5.34
CA ALA A 78 -15.24 1.07 6.53
C ALA A 78 -15.38 2.24 7.51
N ALA A 79 -14.26 2.85 7.94
CA ALA A 79 -14.29 3.92 8.94
C ALA A 79 -13.04 4.81 8.90
N ASP A 80 -13.22 6.11 9.13
CA ASP A 80 -12.10 7.04 9.36
C ASP A 80 -11.72 7.04 10.86
N PRO A 81 -10.44 6.83 11.21
CA PRO A 81 -9.98 6.86 12.61
C PRO A 81 -10.14 8.18 13.35
N LEU A 82 -10.43 9.28 12.64
CA LEU A 82 -10.70 10.61 13.19
C LEU A 82 -12.19 10.98 13.09
N GLY A 83 -13.06 10.07 12.63
CA GLY A 83 -14.50 10.25 12.54
C GLY A 83 -14.99 11.12 11.36
N GLY A 84 -14.13 11.40 10.38
CA GLY A 84 -14.47 12.15 9.18
C GLY A 84 -15.14 11.31 8.09
N ALA A 85 -15.80 11.99 7.14
CA ALA A 85 -16.32 11.34 5.92
C ALA A 85 -15.22 10.99 4.91
N VAL A 86 -14.05 11.62 5.05
CA VAL A 86 -12.84 11.37 4.25
C VAL A 86 -11.63 11.38 5.16
N PHE A 87 -10.57 10.69 4.75
CA PHE A 87 -9.30 10.68 5.47
C PHE A 87 -8.69 12.07 5.61
N ALA A 88 -8.26 12.38 6.82
CA ALA A 88 -7.62 13.65 7.12
C ALA A 88 -6.24 13.82 6.43
N PRO A 89 -5.72 15.05 6.32
CA PRO A 89 -4.36 15.28 5.86
C PRO A 89 -3.31 14.62 6.79
N LEU A 90 -2.17 14.23 6.23
CA LEU A 90 -1.08 13.54 6.95
C LEU A 90 -0.75 14.15 8.31
N ARG A 91 -0.59 15.47 8.38
CA ARG A 91 -0.26 16.19 9.63
C ARG A 91 -1.24 15.87 10.77
N ALA A 92 -2.53 15.73 10.46
CA ALA A 92 -3.56 15.47 11.46
C ALA A 92 -3.48 14.02 11.94
N VAL A 93 -3.33 13.08 11.00
CA VAL A 93 -3.18 11.65 11.30
C VAL A 93 -1.94 11.39 12.14
N VAL A 94 -0.79 11.98 11.78
CA VAL A 94 0.44 11.88 12.57
C VAL A 94 0.25 12.44 13.98
N GLY A 95 -0.35 13.63 14.12
CA GLY A 95 -0.60 14.22 15.43
C GLY A 95 -1.47 13.34 16.34
N HIS A 96 -2.52 12.72 15.79
CA HIS A 96 -3.38 11.80 16.55
C HIS A 96 -2.68 10.47 16.85
N ALA A 97 -1.93 9.91 15.90
CA ALA A 97 -1.16 8.69 16.09
C ALA A 97 -0.14 8.83 17.24
N LEU A 98 0.67 9.89 17.23
CA LEU A 98 1.70 10.13 18.23
C LEU A 98 1.12 10.45 19.62
N THR A 99 -0.12 10.92 19.70
CA THR A 99 -0.82 11.20 20.96
C THR A 99 -1.76 10.07 21.38
N GLY A 100 -1.79 8.95 20.66
CA GLY A 100 -2.66 7.80 20.98
C GLY A 100 -4.15 8.08 20.82
N ARG A 101 -4.53 9.04 19.96
CA ARG A 101 -5.91 9.52 19.77
C ARG A 101 -6.59 9.00 18.49
N LEU A 102 -6.01 7.99 17.83
CA LEU A 102 -6.71 7.28 16.76
C LEU A 102 -7.71 6.30 17.36
N ASP A 103 -8.92 6.24 16.83
CA ASP A 103 -9.88 5.18 17.19
C ASP A 103 -9.35 3.82 16.72
N ALA A 104 -8.93 2.99 17.67
CA ALA A 104 -8.37 1.67 17.40
C ALA A 104 -9.35 0.70 16.73
N ALA A 105 -10.67 0.84 16.97
CA ALA A 105 -11.68 0.03 16.31
C ALA A 105 -11.85 0.45 14.85
N ALA A 106 -11.91 1.75 14.59
CA ALA A 106 -11.97 2.28 13.22
C ALA A 106 -10.71 1.91 12.41
N VAL A 107 -9.51 2.04 13.00
CA VAL A 107 -8.27 1.60 12.34
C VAL A 107 -8.32 0.13 11.96
N ARG A 108 -8.72 -0.76 12.89
CA ARG A 108 -8.80 -2.21 12.59
C ARG A 108 -9.83 -2.51 11.52
N ALA A 109 -11.00 -1.89 11.59
CA ALA A 109 -12.06 -2.07 10.61
C ALA A 109 -11.62 -1.63 9.20
N GLU A 110 -10.94 -0.48 9.10
CA GLU A 110 -10.46 0.05 7.82
C GLU A 110 -9.33 -0.79 7.23
N VAL A 111 -8.34 -1.20 8.04
CA VAL A 111 -7.28 -2.12 7.57
C VAL A 111 -7.91 -3.42 7.06
N GLU A 112 -8.82 -4.01 7.81
CA GLU A 112 -9.52 -5.24 7.41
C GLU A 112 -10.26 -5.07 6.08
N ALA A 113 -11.01 -3.97 5.92
CA ALA A 113 -11.73 -3.67 4.70
C ALA A 113 -10.78 -3.50 3.49
N GLN A 114 -9.62 -2.87 3.68
CA GLN A 114 -8.62 -2.71 2.62
C GLN A 114 -8.00 -4.04 2.17
N PHE A 115 -7.73 -4.97 3.11
CA PHE A 115 -7.30 -6.34 2.78
C PHE A 115 -8.39 -7.13 2.05
N GLN A 116 -9.64 -7.02 2.50
CA GLN A 116 -10.78 -7.68 1.86
C GLN A 116 -11.01 -7.15 0.45
N ALA A 117 -10.96 -5.84 0.25
CA ALA A 117 -11.05 -5.22 -1.07
C ALA A 117 -9.92 -5.67 -2.01
N PHE A 118 -8.68 -5.77 -1.49
CA PHE A 118 -7.57 -6.34 -2.26
C PHE A 118 -7.87 -7.77 -2.70
N HIS A 119 -8.24 -8.64 -1.75
CA HIS A 119 -8.52 -10.04 -2.04
C HIS A 119 -9.69 -10.20 -3.02
N ALA A 120 -10.74 -9.40 -2.88
CA ALA A 120 -11.88 -9.39 -3.80
C ALA A 120 -11.48 -9.00 -5.22
N ALA A 121 -10.56 -8.03 -5.38
CA ALA A 121 -10.11 -7.56 -6.68
C ALA A 121 -9.11 -8.50 -7.38
N PHE A 122 -8.20 -9.11 -6.62
CA PHE A 122 -7.08 -9.90 -7.16
C PHE A 122 -7.26 -11.43 -7.02
N GLY A 123 -8.24 -11.88 -6.24
CA GLY A 123 -8.47 -13.31 -5.95
C GLY A 123 -7.35 -13.99 -5.17
N ARG A 124 -6.40 -13.22 -4.61
CA ARG A 124 -5.22 -13.70 -3.89
C ARG A 124 -4.75 -12.65 -2.87
N PRO A 125 -3.99 -13.03 -1.84
CA PRO A 125 -3.45 -12.07 -0.88
C PRO A 125 -2.36 -11.17 -1.51
N PRO A 126 -2.12 -9.98 -0.93
CA PRO A 126 -1.02 -9.12 -1.37
C PRO A 126 0.33 -9.81 -1.11
N ALA A 127 1.30 -9.61 -2.01
CA ALA A 127 2.65 -10.14 -1.87
C ALA A 127 3.53 -9.30 -0.93
N HIS A 128 3.17 -8.04 -0.72
CA HIS A 128 3.77 -7.15 0.27
C HIS A 128 2.76 -6.12 0.75
N VAL A 129 3.08 -5.45 1.86
CA VAL A 129 2.24 -4.42 2.47
C VAL A 129 3.10 -3.23 2.83
N ASP A 130 2.66 -2.05 2.42
CA ASP A 130 3.18 -0.75 2.83
C ASP A 130 2.03 0.24 2.96
N GLY A 131 2.30 1.54 2.98
CA GLY A 131 1.25 2.53 3.19
C GLY A 131 1.52 3.86 2.52
N HIS A 132 0.43 4.47 2.04
CA HIS A 132 0.43 5.81 1.47
C HIS A 132 0.97 6.79 2.50
N GLN A 133 2.02 7.53 2.13
CA GLN A 133 2.73 8.45 3.03
C GLN A 133 3.28 7.78 4.31
N HIS A 134 3.58 6.47 4.23
CA HIS A 134 4.14 5.66 5.31
C HIS A 134 3.28 5.55 6.58
N VAL A 135 1.97 5.79 6.48
CA VAL A 135 1.05 5.75 7.62
C VAL A 135 0.99 4.38 8.31
N HIS A 136 1.33 3.30 7.60
CA HIS A 136 1.40 1.94 8.15
C HIS A 136 2.47 1.77 9.25
N LEU A 137 3.40 2.71 9.37
CA LEU A 137 4.40 2.73 10.44
C LEU A 137 3.95 3.47 11.69
N LEU A 138 2.86 4.25 11.61
CA LEU A 138 2.42 5.10 12.72
C LEU A 138 1.92 4.29 13.92
N PRO A 139 2.17 4.75 15.16
CA PRO A 139 1.56 4.15 16.35
C PRO A 139 0.04 4.10 16.22
N GLY A 140 -0.58 3.02 16.71
CA GLY A 140 -2.02 2.77 16.55
C GLY A 140 -2.39 2.11 15.21
N ILE A 141 -1.72 2.44 14.10
CA ILE A 141 -1.97 1.83 12.78
C ILE A 141 -1.11 0.57 12.59
N ARG A 142 0.18 0.66 12.95
CA ARG A 142 1.18 -0.39 12.69
C ARG A 142 0.77 -1.76 13.26
N GLY A 143 0.19 -1.79 14.45
CA GLY A 143 -0.27 -3.04 15.08
C GLY A 143 -1.36 -3.71 14.25
N ALA A 144 -2.40 -2.95 13.89
CA ALA A 144 -3.50 -3.46 13.07
C ALA A 144 -3.03 -3.97 11.70
N VAL A 145 -2.08 -3.28 11.05
CA VAL A 145 -1.49 -3.72 9.78
C VAL A 145 -0.74 -5.04 9.93
N LEU A 146 0.08 -5.20 10.96
CA LEU A 146 0.78 -6.46 11.21
C LEU A 146 -0.19 -7.62 11.49
N GLU A 147 -1.17 -7.39 12.36
CA GLU A 147 -2.17 -8.39 12.73
C GLU A 147 -3.01 -8.82 11.52
N ALA A 148 -3.42 -7.89 10.67
CA ALA A 148 -4.15 -8.18 9.44
C ALA A 148 -3.25 -8.91 8.42
N THR A 149 -1.99 -8.49 8.28
CA THR A 149 -1.03 -9.17 7.40
C THR A 149 -0.82 -10.62 7.83
N ALA A 150 -0.61 -10.88 9.13
CA ALA A 150 -0.42 -12.23 9.64
C ALA A 150 -1.62 -13.15 9.39
N ARG A 151 -2.85 -12.60 9.38
CA ARG A 151 -4.09 -13.36 9.12
C ARG A 151 -4.35 -13.57 7.64
N HIS A 152 -4.24 -12.52 6.83
CA HIS A 152 -4.70 -12.50 5.44
C HIS A 152 -3.58 -12.77 4.43
N ALA A 153 -2.33 -12.49 4.79
CA ALA A 153 -1.19 -12.59 3.91
C ALA A 153 0.09 -12.99 4.68
N PRO A 154 0.12 -14.16 5.35
CA PRO A 154 1.23 -14.56 6.23
C PRO A 154 2.61 -14.65 5.54
N GLY A 155 2.63 -14.77 4.21
CA GLY A 155 3.86 -14.75 3.41
C GLY A 155 4.27 -13.36 2.88
N ALA A 156 3.47 -12.32 3.16
CA ALA A 156 3.73 -10.98 2.64
C ALA A 156 4.86 -10.29 3.40
N LEU A 157 5.70 -9.57 2.66
CA LEU A 157 6.70 -8.67 3.25
C LEU A 157 6.01 -7.37 3.72
N VAL A 158 6.33 -6.88 4.91
CA VAL A 158 5.86 -5.57 5.38
C VAL A 158 7.01 -4.57 5.29
N ARG A 159 6.80 -3.44 4.60
CA ARG A 159 7.85 -2.41 4.43
C ARG A 159 8.19 -1.78 5.78
N ASP A 160 9.46 -1.87 6.16
CA ASP A 160 10.04 -1.13 7.28
C ASP A 160 10.96 -0.03 6.72
N CYS A 161 10.77 1.20 7.16
CA CYS A 161 11.59 2.35 6.74
C CYS A 161 12.73 2.64 7.73
N THR A 162 12.99 1.74 8.69
CA THR A 162 14.15 1.81 9.57
C THR A 162 15.42 1.74 8.71
N PRO A 163 16.34 2.73 8.80
CA PRO A 163 17.59 2.69 8.06
C PRO A 163 18.37 1.41 8.34
N ALA A 164 18.96 0.81 7.31
CA ALA A 164 19.84 -0.34 7.51
C ALA A 164 21.00 0.06 8.46
N PRO A 165 21.50 -0.81 9.33
CA PRO A 165 22.54 -0.48 10.31
C PRO A 165 23.84 0.12 9.73
N ARG A 166 24.06 -0.03 8.41
CA ARG A 166 25.21 0.50 7.67
C ARG A 166 24.83 1.51 6.59
N ALA A 167 23.58 1.96 6.55
CA ALA A 167 23.17 3.04 5.68
C ALA A 167 23.93 4.30 6.13
N ARG A 168 24.92 4.72 5.34
CA ARG A 168 25.44 6.09 5.44
C ARG A 168 24.25 7.00 5.14
N LEU A 169 24.02 8.01 5.99
CA LEU A 169 22.99 9.06 5.84
C LEU A 169 22.61 9.20 4.35
N GLY A 170 21.44 8.65 4.01
CA GLY A 170 21.07 8.34 2.64
C GLY A 170 21.03 9.59 1.78
N PHE A 171 21.29 9.40 0.48
CA PHE A 171 20.92 10.38 -0.54
C PHE A 171 19.40 10.60 -0.46
N ASP A 172 18.98 11.76 0.04
CA ASP A 172 17.60 12.22 -0.15
C ASP A 172 17.54 12.91 -1.52
N ALA A 173 17.03 12.19 -2.52
CA ALA A 173 16.85 12.72 -3.87
C ALA A 173 15.67 13.72 -3.98
N LYS A 174 14.97 14.01 -2.87
CA LYS A 174 13.88 14.99 -2.79
C LYS A 174 14.30 16.31 -2.12
N ALA A 175 15.58 16.46 -1.78
CA ALA A 175 16.16 17.73 -1.32
C ALA A 175 16.45 18.70 -2.48
#